data_AF-A0A653CQF8-F1
#
_entry.id   AF-A0A653CQF8-F1
#
_cell.length_a   1.000
_cell.length_b   1.000
_cell.length_c   1.000
_cell.angle_alpha   90.00
_cell.angle_beta   90.00
_cell.angle_gamma   90.00
#
_symmetry.space_group_name_H-M   'P 1'
#
loop_
_entity.id
_entity.type
_entity.pdbx_description
1 polymer ?
#
loop_
_entity_poly.entity_id
_entity_poly.type
_entity_poly.pdbx_seq_one_letter_code
_entity_poly.pdbx_strand_id
1 'polypeptide(L)'
;MVMGRKLIGRIHPSASSILRKMVFPVLREDEAVRVIRYDALLITFANKMCLKYRHQHQYDMIRSRLRLLGRFLIALKQVNKAVTDFASIYNPSVYDSCIQAVNTVAVLDEDTQMYKTPTVASTLGTLLKQVGTYFITCCIKTNEVEKQRNAENFLKLLVDDYTVSVNKAAVETLAQNKRQKKVILPSTDDIRKLNDYLKEKRRSAFVDLQKQFSLENWRILAETTLISLQLFNRRRPGETERVLIQDFQNFESVTDNDQDIFKSLSSDAQGAAKKYVRVTCRGKLMRTVPMLL
;
A
#
# COMPACT_ATOMS: atom_id res chain seq x y z
N MET A 1 17.29 14.43 9.07
CA MET A 1 17.76 14.45 7.66
C MET A 1 16.66 14.59 6.58
N VAL A 2 15.36 14.40 6.89
CA VAL A 2 14.25 14.52 5.92
C VAL A 2 13.96 15.98 5.48
N MET A 3 14.13 16.95 6.39
CA MET A 3 13.91 18.38 6.11
C MET A 3 14.80 18.93 4.99
N GLY A 4 16.09 18.58 4.96
CA GLY A 4 17.03 19.05 3.92
C GLY A 4 16.70 18.53 2.52
N ARG A 5 16.18 17.30 2.40
CA ARG A 5 15.73 16.73 1.11
C ARG A 5 14.45 17.38 0.59
N LYS A 6 13.59 17.87 1.51
CA LYS A 6 12.35 18.59 1.18
C LYS A 6 12.63 19.96 0.53
N LEU A 7 13.78 20.56 0.86
CA LEU A 7 14.19 21.91 0.42
C LEU A 7 14.92 21.92 -0.93
N ILE A 8 15.68 20.87 -1.27
CA ILE A 8 16.56 20.86 -2.46
C ILE A 8 15.89 20.26 -3.71
N GLY A 9 14.80 19.49 -3.54
CA GLY A 9 13.99 18.80 -4.56
C GLY A 9 14.44 18.89 -6.03
N ARG A 10 15.57 18.25 -6.37
CA ARG A 10 16.00 18.00 -7.75
C ARG A 10 15.03 16.99 -8.36
N ILE A 11 13.94 17.45 -8.95
CA ILE A 11 12.88 16.63 -9.57
C ILE A 11 12.28 17.41 -10.73
N HIS A 12 11.80 16.68 -11.75
CA HIS A 12 11.22 17.25 -12.96
C HIS A 12 10.27 18.43 -12.69
N PRO A 13 10.31 19.54 -13.46
CA PRO A 13 9.51 20.75 -13.24
C PRO A 13 8.01 20.48 -13.08
N SER A 14 7.46 19.52 -13.83
CA SER A 14 6.04 19.16 -13.77
C SER A 14 5.60 18.47 -12.46
N ALA A 15 6.49 18.18 -11.51
CA ALA A 15 6.13 17.56 -10.24
C ALA A 15 5.26 18.49 -9.37
N SER A 16 4.12 17.96 -8.88
CA SER A 16 3.20 18.67 -7.99
C SER A 16 3.81 18.94 -6.62
N SER A 17 3.22 19.87 -5.87
CA SER A 17 3.63 20.20 -4.49
C SER A 17 3.62 18.98 -3.56
N ILE A 18 2.59 18.12 -3.68
CA ILE A 18 2.47 16.88 -2.90
C ILE A 18 3.62 15.93 -3.25
N LEU A 19 3.89 15.73 -4.54
CA LEU A 19 4.95 14.84 -4.99
C LEU A 19 6.32 15.30 -4.49
N ARG A 20 6.60 16.61 -4.60
CA ARG A 20 7.85 17.25 -4.14
C ARG A 20 8.04 17.22 -2.63
N LYS A 21 6.98 17.45 -1.85
CA LYS A 21 7.08 17.64 -0.40
C LYS A 21 6.85 16.37 0.40
N MET A 22 6.02 15.46 -0.09
CA MET A 22 5.53 14.31 0.66
C MET A 22 6.06 12.99 0.11
N VAL A 23 6.10 12.80 -1.21
CA VAL A 23 6.42 11.48 -1.80
C VAL A 23 7.92 11.31 -2.00
N PHE A 24 8.56 12.18 -2.79
CA PHE A 24 9.96 12.04 -3.19
C PHE A 24 10.99 12.20 -2.05
N PRO A 25 10.84 13.12 -1.08
CA PRO A 25 11.85 13.29 -0.02
C PRO A 25 12.07 12.04 0.85
N VAL A 26 11.07 11.15 0.89
CA VAL A 26 11.08 9.90 1.66
C VAL A 26 11.61 8.73 0.83
N LEU A 27 11.69 8.85 -0.49
CA LEU A 27 12.31 7.83 -1.32
C LEU A 27 13.79 7.68 -0.96
N ARG A 28 14.26 6.43 -0.91
CA ARG A 28 15.69 6.15 -0.74
C ARG A 28 16.41 6.59 -2.00
N GLU A 29 17.48 7.35 -1.85
CA GLU A 29 18.36 7.75 -2.94
C GLU A 29 19.11 6.54 -3.48
N ASP A 30 18.53 5.89 -4.49
CA ASP A 30 19.11 4.77 -5.23
C ASP A 30 18.97 4.99 -6.74
N GLU A 31 19.54 4.06 -7.53
CA GLU A 31 19.53 4.14 -8.99
C GLU A 31 18.10 4.20 -9.55
N ALA A 32 17.19 3.39 -9.01
CA ALA A 32 15.79 3.36 -9.44
C ALA A 32 15.13 4.75 -9.28
N VAL A 33 15.40 5.45 -8.17
CA VAL A 33 14.87 6.80 -7.95
C VAL A 33 15.54 7.85 -8.83
N ARG A 34 16.83 7.69 -9.15
CA ARG A 34 17.55 8.61 -10.06
C ARG A 34 17.01 8.55 -11.47
N VAL A 35 16.72 7.35 -11.98
CA VAL A 35 16.23 7.16 -13.35
C VAL A 35 14.82 7.77 -13.55
N ILE A 36 13.95 7.68 -12.55
CA ILE A 36 12.56 8.20 -12.65
C ILE A 36 12.43 9.69 -12.32
N ARG A 37 13.45 10.30 -11.71
CA ARG A 37 13.42 11.66 -11.15
C ARG A 37 13.09 12.74 -12.17
N TYR A 38 13.57 12.55 -13.39
CA TYR A 38 13.43 13.47 -14.51
C TYR A 38 12.59 12.87 -15.65
N ASP A 39 11.96 11.72 -15.42
CA ASP A 39 11.08 11.11 -16.39
C ASP A 39 9.73 11.83 -16.40
N ALA A 40 9.44 12.56 -17.47
CA ALA A 40 8.26 13.41 -17.56
C ALA A 40 6.95 12.60 -17.41
N LEU A 41 6.87 11.42 -18.04
CA LEU A 41 5.67 10.58 -18.01
C LEU A 41 5.43 10.00 -16.62
N LEU A 42 6.46 9.44 -15.98
CA LEU A 42 6.33 8.89 -14.63
C LEU A 42 6.01 9.96 -13.59
N ILE A 43 6.58 11.16 -13.71
CA ILE A 43 6.30 12.27 -12.78
C ILE A 43 4.85 12.75 -12.91
N THR A 44 4.36 12.92 -14.12
CA THR A 44 2.99 13.35 -14.38
C THR A 44 1.98 12.26 -14.01
N PHE A 45 2.32 10.98 -14.23
CA PHE A 45 1.56 9.84 -13.72
C PHE A 45 1.52 9.82 -12.17
N ALA A 46 2.66 10.09 -11.52
CA ALA A 46 2.71 10.19 -10.06
C ALA A 46 1.84 11.32 -9.52
N ASN A 47 1.77 12.46 -10.21
CA ASN A 47 0.84 13.53 -9.85
C ASN A 47 -0.62 13.05 -9.92
N LYS A 48 -1.00 12.34 -10.98
CA LYS A 48 -2.34 11.72 -11.09
C LYS A 48 -2.62 10.76 -9.94
N MET A 49 -1.63 9.98 -9.52
CA MET A 49 -1.74 9.12 -8.34
C MET A 49 -1.92 9.92 -7.04
N CYS A 50 -1.19 11.03 -6.85
CA CYS A 50 -1.35 11.89 -5.68
C CYS A 50 -2.75 12.54 -5.62
N LEU A 51 -3.36 12.84 -6.77
CA LEU A 51 -4.74 13.34 -6.83
C LEU A 51 -5.77 12.27 -6.44
N LYS A 52 -5.54 11.03 -6.89
CA LYS A 52 -6.40 9.87 -6.60
C LYS A 52 -6.28 9.40 -5.15
N TYR A 53 -5.06 9.36 -4.61
CA TYR A 53 -4.76 8.82 -3.29
C TYR A 53 -4.32 9.95 -2.37
N ARG A 54 -5.30 10.54 -1.68
CA ARG A 54 -5.09 11.78 -0.90
C ARG A 54 -4.57 11.53 0.52
N HIS A 55 -4.73 10.32 1.06
CA HIS A 55 -4.33 10.04 2.43
C HIS A 55 -2.84 9.69 2.52
N GLN A 56 -2.16 10.19 3.56
CA GLN A 56 -0.71 10.07 3.70
C GLN A 56 -0.19 8.61 3.70
N HIS A 57 -0.93 7.69 4.31
CA HIS A 57 -0.58 6.26 4.32
C HIS A 57 -0.58 5.64 2.91
N GLN A 58 -1.27 6.24 1.94
CA GLN A 58 -1.29 5.75 0.56
C GLN A 58 -0.04 6.20 -0.22
N TYR A 59 0.71 7.19 0.29
CA TYR A 59 1.95 7.63 -0.36
C TYR A 59 3.03 6.56 -0.34
N ASP A 60 3.04 5.64 0.64
CA ASP A 60 3.95 4.50 0.64
C ASP A 60 3.71 3.58 -0.55
N MET A 61 2.44 3.36 -0.92
CA MET A 61 2.10 2.62 -2.12
C MET A 61 2.58 3.35 -3.39
N ILE A 62 2.42 4.68 -3.47
CA ILE A 62 2.91 5.47 -4.61
C ILE A 62 4.43 5.33 -4.73
N ARG A 63 5.17 5.49 -3.63
CA ARG A 63 6.64 5.33 -3.58
C ARG A 63 7.08 3.94 -4.03
N SER A 64 6.41 2.90 -3.53
CA SER A 64 6.70 1.51 -3.89
C SER A 64 6.50 1.27 -5.40
N ARG A 65 5.40 1.75 -5.98
CA ARG A 65 5.11 1.63 -7.42
C ARG A 65 6.12 2.39 -8.28
N LEU A 66 6.45 3.62 -7.90
CA LEU A 66 7.46 4.42 -8.59
C LEU A 66 8.83 3.73 -8.60
N ARG A 67 9.25 3.20 -7.46
CA ARG A 67 10.51 2.47 -7.36
C ARG A 67 10.51 1.19 -8.18
N LEU A 68 9.38 0.48 -8.22
CA LEU A 68 9.22 -0.70 -9.07
C LEU A 68 9.33 -0.34 -10.56
N LEU A 69 8.68 0.73 -11.00
CA LEU A 69 8.79 1.25 -12.38
C LEU A 69 10.22 1.68 -12.71
N GLY A 70 10.94 2.28 -11.74
CA GLY A 70 12.35 2.63 -11.90
C GLY A 70 13.26 1.40 -12.07
N ARG A 71 13.07 0.35 -11.28
CA ARG A 71 13.81 -0.92 -11.43
C ARG A 71 13.54 -1.57 -12.79
N PHE A 72 12.29 -1.54 -13.22
CA PHE A 72 11.90 -2.03 -14.53
C PHE A 72 12.56 -1.25 -15.66
N LEU A 73 12.56 0.08 -15.61
CA LEU A 73 13.22 0.91 -16.62
C LEU A 73 14.74 0.65 -16.68
N ILE A 74 15.39 0.41 -15.53
CA ILE A 74 16.82 0.03 -15.50
C ILE A 74 17.04 -1.31 -16.22
N ALA A 75 16.25 -2.34 -15.89
CA ALA A 75 16.36 -3.65 -16.53
C ALA A 75 16.09 -3.55 -18.04
N LEU A 76 15.07 -2.79 -18.44
CA LEU A 76 14.74 -2.60 -19.86
C LEU A 76 15.86 -1.91 -20.64
N LYS A 77 16.54 -0.92 -20.04
CA LYS A 77 17.70 -0.25 -20.66
C LYS A 77 18.89 -1.18 -20.87
N GLN A 78 19.03 -2.20 -20.03
CA GLN A 78 20.08 -3.22 -20.20
C GLN A 78 19.76 -4.16 -21.37
N VAL A 79 18.48 -4.49 -21.57
CA VAL A 79 18.00 -5.33 -22.67
C VAL A 79 17.99 -4.56 -24.00
N ASN A 80 17.48 -3.33 -23.99
CA ASN A 80 17.30 -2.50 -25.18
C ASN A 80 17.82 -1.07 -24.94
N LYS A 81 19.01 -0.79 -25.50
CA LYS A 81 19.70 0.50 -25.35
C LYS A 81 18.99 1.67 -26.07
N ALA A 82 18.04 1.40 -26.96
CA ALA A 82 17.27 2.45 -27.63
C ALA A 82 16.25 3.13 -26.70
N VAL A 83 15.91 2.50 -25.57
CA VAL A 83 14.96 3.03 -24.59
C VAL A 83 15.61 4.12 -23.75
N THR A 84 15.16 5.36 -23.89
CA THR A 84 15.70 6.52 -23.18
C THR A 84 14.87 6.87 -21.93
N ASP A 85 13.56 6.86 -22.08
CA ASP A 85 12.57 7.26 -21.07
C ASP A 85 11.36 6.32 -21.07
N PHE A 86 10.46 6.50 -20.11
CA PHE A 86 9.28 5.65 -19.97
C PHE A 86 8.27 5.81 -21.12
N ALA A 87 8.28 6.94 -21.84
CA ALA A 87 7.40 7.14 -22.99
C ALA A 87 7.86 6.31 -24.19
N SER A 88 9.17 6.16 -24.39
CA SER A 88 9.77 5.35 -25.46
C SER A 88 9.42 3.86 -25.39
N ILE A 89 9.02 3.37 -24.21
CA ILE A 89 8.58 1.98 -23.99
C ILE A 89 7.30 1.66 -24.78
N TYR A 90 6.43 2.65 -24.99
CA TYR A 90 5.13 2.45 -25.64
C TYR A 90 5.20 2.35 -27.17
N ASN A 91 6.39 2.17 -27.74
CA ASN A 91 6.53 1.71 -29.11
C ASN A 91 6.32 0.19 -29.17
N PRO A 92 5.42 -0.33 -30.03
CA PRO A 92 5.19 -1.78 -30.15
C PRO A 92 6.45 -2.62 -30.39
N SER A 93 7.47 -2.08 -31.07
CA SER A 93 8.73 -2.79 -31.32
C SER A 93 9.56 -3.09 -30.05
N VAL A 94 9.26 -2.41 -28.93
CA VAL A 94 9.93 -2.58 -27.65
C VAL A 94 9.24 -3.67 -26.80
N TYR A 95 8.09 -4.20 -27.24
CA TYR A 95 7.27 -5.11 -26.44
C TYR A 95 8.01 -6.38 -25.99
N ASP A 96 8.73 -7.05 -26.88
CA ASP A 96 9.46 -8.27 -26.51
C ASP A 96 10.58 -8.00 -25.50
N SER A 97 11.30 -6.87 -25.67
CA SER A 97 12.28 -6.40 -24.69
C SER A 97 11.63 -6.07 -23.33
N CYS A 98 10.39 -5.55 -23.35
CA CYS A 98 9.62 -5.26 -22.14
C CYS A 98 9.32 -6.56 -21.36
N ILE A 99 8.94 -7.64 -22.04
CA ILE A 99 8.69 -8.94 -21.39
C ILE A 99 9.97 -9.51 -20.77
N GLN A 100 11.09 -9.46 -21.49
CA GLN A 100 12.39 -9.89 -20.95
C GLN A 100 12.79 -9.09 -19.70
N ALA A 101 12.57 -7.79 -19.71
CA ALA A 101 12.83 -6.92 -18.55
C ALA A 101 11.91 -7.26 -17.36
N VAL A 102 10.63 -7.57 -17.60
CA VAL A 102 9.71 -8.04 -16.55
C VAL A 102 10.21 -9.34 -15.94
N ASN A 103 10.62 -10.31 -16.78
CA ASN A 103 11.13 -11.61 -16.33
C ASN A 103 12.39 -11.46 -15.47
N THR A 104 13.29 -10.57 -15.89
CA THR A 104 14.50 -10.22 -15.13
C THR A 104 14.15 -9.63 -13.75
N VAL A 105 13.25 -8.66 -13.69
CA VAL A 105 12.89 -7.98 -12.42
C VAL A 105 12.11 -8.89 -11.48
N ALA A 106 11.23 -9.74 -12.01
CA ALA A 106 10.46 -10.69 -11.23
C ALA A 106 11.25 -11.96 -10.86
N VAL A 107 12.44 -12.14 -11.48
CA VAL A 107 13.33 -13.29 -11.35
C VAL A 107 12.60 -14.57 -11.73
N LEU A 108 12.33 -14.70 -13.03
CA LEU A 108 11.84 -15.93 -13.65
C LEU A 108 12.96 -16.97 -13.67
N ASP A 109 12.64 -18.17 -13.22
CA ASP A 109 13.48 -19.35 -13.36
C ASP A 109 13.14 -20.03 -14.69
N GLU A 110 14.12 -20.15 -15.59
CA GLU A 110 13.91 -20.66 -16.96
C GLU A 110 13.61 -22.17 -16.97
N ASP A 111 14.16 -22.94 -16.02
CA ASP A 111 13.98 -24.39 -15.94
C ASP A 111 12.59 -24.75 -15.45
N THR A 112 12.11 -24.03 -14.42
CA THR A 112 10.82 -24.31 -13.77
C THR A 112 9.68 -23.44 -14.30
N GLN A 113 9.97 -22.39 -15.07
CA GLN A 113 9.02 -21.38 -15.54
C GLN A 113 8.26 -20.70 -14.38
N MET A 114 8.92 -20.55 -13.23
CA MET A 114 8.33 -20.04 -11.99
C MET A 114 9.03 -18.75 -11.55
N TYR A 115 8.25 -17.80 -11.04
CA TYR A 115 8.82 -16.55 -10.55
C TYR A 115 9.21 -16.64 -9.08
N LYS A 116 10.40 -16.13 -8.72
CA LYS A 116 10.73 -15.92 -7.30
C LYS A 116 9.84 -14.85 -6.66
N THR A 117 9.49 -13.81 -7.42
CA THR A 117 8.62 -12.71 -6.97
C THR A 117 7.40 -12.53 -7.88
N PRO A 118 6.46 -13.49 -7.90
CA PRO A 118 5.35 -13.48 -8.86
C PRO A 118 4.43 -12.26 -8.70
N THR A 119 4.28 -11.72 -7.49
CA THR A 119 3.52 -10.48 -7.26
C THR A 119 4.15 -9.28 -7.98
N VAL A 120 5.47 -9.25 -8.13
CA VAL A 120 6.17 -8.18 -8.86
C VAL A 120 5.85 -8.26 -10.35
N ALA A 121 5.87 -9.45 -10.94
CA ALA A 121 5.44 -9.68 -12.32
C ALA A 121 4.02 -9.15 -12.54
N SER A 122 3.02 -9.68 -11.83
CA SER A 122 1.62 -9.22 -12.00
C SER A 122 1.43 -7.72 -11.74
N THR A 123 2.16 -7.16 -10.78
CA THR A 123 2.08 -5.71 -10.47
C THR A 123 2.67 -4.87 -11.60
N LEU A 124 3.77 -5.30 -12.23
CA LEU A 124 4.37 -4.60 -13.37
C LEU A 124 3.40 -4.51 -14.55
N GLY A 125 2.78 -5.62 -14.96
CA GLY A 125 1.77 -5.59 -16.03
C GLY A 125 0.60 -4.63 -15.73
N THR A 126 0.12 -4.65 -14.48
CA THR A 126 -0.92 -3.72 -14.02
C THR A 126 -0.46 -2.25 -14.10
N LEU A 127 0.78 -1.95 -13.70
CA LEU A 127 1.31 -0.60 -13.72
C LEU A 127 1.62 -0.12 -15.15
N LEU A 128 2.19 -0.96 -16.01
CA LEU A 128 2.43 -0.67 -17.42
C LEU A 128 1.12 -0.33 -18.13
N LYS A 129 0.06 -1.11 -17.88
CA LYS A 129 -1.27 -0.78 -18.40
C LYS A 129 -1.77 0.59 -17.90
N GLN A 130 -1.64 0.87 -16.60
CA GLN A 130 -2.07 2.16 -16.03
C GLN A 130 -1.30 3.37 -16.57
N VAL A 131 0.03 3.23 -16.70
CA VAL A 131 0.89 4.29 -17.24
C VAL A 131 0.62 4.48 -18.73
N GLY A 132 0.44 3.41 -19.50
CA GLY A 132 0.14 3.48 -20.94
C GLY A 132 -1.20 4.13 -21.22
N THR A 133 -2.26 3.76 -20.48
CA THR A 133 -3.56 4.44 -20.58
C THR A 133 -3.45 5.92 -20.25
N TYR A 134 -2.62 6.27 -19.27
CA TYR A 134 -2.34 7.67 -18.95
C TYR A 134 -1.55 8.38 -20.07
N PHE A 135 -0.56 7.72 -20.67
CA PHE A 135 0.21 8.26 -21.77
C PHE A 135 -0.66 8.55 -23.00
N ILE A 136 -1.58 7.65 -23.36
CA ILE A 136 -2.60 7.88 -24.39
C ILE A 136 -3.41 9.15 -24.07
N THR A 137 -3.85 9.31 -22.80
CA THR A 137 -4.57 10.52 -22.37
C THR A 137 -3.73 11.79 -22.55
N CYS A 138 -2.42 11.71 -22.30
CA CYS A 138 -1.50 12.82 -22.54
C CYS A 138 -1.37 13.13 -24.04
N CYS A 139 -1.17 12.11 -24.88
CA CYS A 139 -1.05 12.26 -26.34
C CYS A 139 -2.30 12.89 -26.96
N ILE A 140 -3.51 12.51 -26.50
CA ILE A 140 -4.78 13.12 -26.94
C ILE A 140 -4.80 14.61 -26.59
N LYS A 141 -4.38 14.98 -25.38
CA LYS A 141 -4.35 16.39 -24.95
C LYS A 141 -3.35 17.25 -25.72
N THR A 142 -2.27 16.65 -26.20
CA THR A 142 -1.21 17.33 -26.96
C THR A 142 -1.33 17.14 -28.47
N ASN A 143 -2.38 16.45 -28.93
CA ASN A 143 -2.62 16.12 -30.34
C ASN A 143 -1.47 15.34 -31.02
N GLU A 144 -0.81 14.43 -30.27
CA GLU A 144 0.28 13.58 -30.79
C GLU A 144 -0.25 12.22 -31.28
N VAL A 145 -0.83 12.22 -32.48
CA VAL A 145 -1.57 11.06 -33.04
C VAL A 145 -0.71 9.80 -33.20
N GLU A 146 0.53 9.94 -33.68
CA GLU A 146 1.42 8.79 -33.89
C GLU A 146 1.81 8.11 -32.57
N LYS A 147 2.14 8.89 -31.55
CA LYS A 147 2.48 8.34 -30.22
C LYS A 147 1.26 7.70 -29.56
N GLN A 148 0.08 8.29 -29.75
CA GLN A 148 -1.18 7.69 -29.31
C GLN A 148 -1.38 6.31 -29.94
N ARG A 149 -1.30 6.21 -31.27
CA ARG A 149 -1.49 4.94 -32.00
C ARG A 149 -0.50 3.87 -31.56
N ASN A 150 0.77 4.24 -31.39
CA ASN A 150 1.80 3.32 -30.91
C ASN A 150 1.49 2.80 -29.51
N ALA A 151 1.11 3.68 -28.59
CA ALA A 151 0.75 3.29 -27.24
C ALA A 151 -0.50 2.41 -27.17
N GLU A 152 -1.50 2.68 -28.02
CA GLU A 152 -2.70 1.83 -28.14
C GLU A 152 -2.34 0.42 -28.66
N ASN A 153 -1.49 0.33 -29.67
CA ASN A 153 -1.02 -0.95 -30.20
C ASN A 153 -0.18 -1.71 -29.16
N PHE A 154 0.71 -1.03 -28.44
CA PHE A 154 1.47 -1.64 -27.35
C PHE A 154 0.54 -2.17 -26.25
N LEU A 155 -0.50 -1.43 -25.86
CA LEU A 155 -1.46 -1.89 -24.86
C LEU A 155 -2.30 -3.08 -25.33
N LYS A 156 -2.60 -3.19 -26.64
CA LYS A 156 -3.25 -4.39 -27.19
C LYS A 156 -2.35 -5.62 -27.01
N LEU A 157 -1.07 -5.52 -27.37
CA LEU A 157 -0.08 -6.57 -27.13
C LEU A 157 0.00 -6.93 -25.64
N LEU A 158 0.09 -5.92 -24.77
CA LEU A 158 0.13 -6.12 -23.32
C LEU A 158 -1.12 -6.80 -22.76
N VAL A 159 -2.31 -6.61 -23.34
CA VAL A 159 -3.52 -7.27 -22.84
C VAL A 159 -3.58 -8.72 -23.30
N ASP A 160 -3.23 -8.97 -24.56
CA ASP A 160 -3.33 -10.28 -25.18
C ASP A 160 -2.19 -11.20 -24.72
N ASP A 161 -0.94 -10.83 -25.01
CA ASP A 161 0.22 -11.67 -24.78
C ASP A 161 0.59 -11.76 -23.29
N TYR A 162 0.65 -10.64 -22.56
CA TYR A 162 1.09 -10.63 -21.14
C TYR A 162 0.24 -11.55 -20.25
N THR A 163 -1.04 -11.71 -20.60
CA THR A 163 -1.96 -12.61 -19.90
C THR A 163 -1.47 -14.05 -19.96
N VAL A 164 -0.94 -14.46 -21.12
CA VAL A 164 -0.44 -15.80 -21.40
C VAL A 164 1.02 -15.95 -20.97
N SER A 165 1.88 -15.01 -21.36
CA SER A 165 3.34 -15.10 -21.20
C SER A 165 3.82 -14.88 -19.76
N VAL A 166 3.13 -14.01 -18.99
CA VAL A 166 3.59 -13.62 -17.63
C VAL A 166 2.56 -13.93 -16.56
N ASN A 167 1.31 -13.48 -16.73
CA ASN A 167 0.30 -13.56 -15.67
C ASN A 167 -0.04 -15.00 -15.29
N LYS A 168 -0.13 -15.90 -16.27
CA LYS A 168 -0.42 -17.33 -16.02
C LYS A 168 0.63 -17.93 -15.08
N ALA A 169 1.91 -17.85 -15.45
CA ALA A 169 3.02 -18.35 -14.64
C ALA A 169 3.08 -17.68 -13.25
N ALA A 170 2.84 -16.37 -13.17
CA ALA A 170 2.78 -15.66 -11.89
C ALA A 170 1.64 -16.14 -10.97
N VAL A 171 0.45 -16.40 -11.52
CA VAL A 171 -0.71 -16.92 -10.76
C VAL A 171 -0.46 -18.35 -10.30
N GLU A 172 0.09 -19.20 -11.15
CA GLU A 172 0.45 -20.59 -10.81
C GLU A 172 1.50 -20.63 -9.70
N THR A 173 2.54 -19.80 -9.82
CA THR A 173 3.57 -19.64 -8.78
C THR A 173 2.96 -19.19 -7.46
N LEU A 174 2.08 -18.18 -7.48
CA LEU A 174 1.41 -17.71 -6.27
C LEU A 174 0.54 -18.79 -5.61
N ALA A 175 -0.18 -19.56 -6.42
CA ALA A 175 -1.02 -20.65 -5.93
C ALA A 175 -0.17 -21.76 -5.29
N GLN A 176 0.96 -22.12 -5.90
CA GLN A 176 1.88 -23.10 -5.35
C GLN A 176 2.51 -22.62 -4.04
N ASN A 177 3.02 -21.39 -4.01
CA ASN A 177 3.59 -20.80 -2.80
C ASN A 177 2.55 -20.76 -1.67
N LYS A 178 1.27 -20.49 -1.98
CA LYS A 178 0.18 -20.52 -1.00
C LYS A 178 -0.10 -21.94 -0.50
N ARG A 179 -0.06 -22.96 -1.35
CA ARG A 179 -0.22 -24.37 -0.95
C ARG A 179 0.91 -24.84 -0.02
N GLN A 180 2.14 -24.41 -0.28
CA GLN A 180 3.31 -24.80 0.51
C GLN A 180 3.47 -23.97 1.80
N LYS A 181 2.86 -22.79 1.87
CA LYS A 181 2.97 -21.90 3.03
C LYS A 181 2.32 -22.53 4.27
N LYS A 182 3.16 -22.94 5.22
CA LYS A 182 2.73 -23.32 6.58
C LYS A 182 2.45 -22.06 7.39
N VAL A 183 1.23 -21.91 7.88
CA VAL A 183 0.86 -20.81 8.79
C VAL A 183 0.93 -21.34 10.21
N ILE A 184 1.95 -20.90 10.96
CA ILE A 184 2.08 -21.19 12.39
C ILE A 184 1.37 -20.07 13.14
N LEU A 185 0.34 -20.43 13.90
CA LEU A 185 -0.36 -19.50 14.78
C LEU A 185 0.37 -19.42 16.13
N PRO A 186 0.37 -18.25 16.79
CA PRO A 186 0.93 -18.13 18.13
C PRO A 186 0.19 -19.05 19.11
N SER A 187 0.91 -19.60 20.09
CA SER A 187 0.31 -20.42 21.13
C SER A 187 -0.56 -19.57 22.08
N THR A 188 -1.45 -20.21 22.84
CA THR A 188 -2.22 -19.54 23.89
C THR A 188 -1.30 -18.86 24.91
N ASP A 189 -0.15 -19.47 25.22
CA ASP A 189 0.82 -18.91 26.15
C ASP A 189 1.51 -17.66 25.58
N ASP A 190 1.82 -17.64 24.29
CA ASP A 190 2.37 -16.44 23.64
C ASP A 190 1.36 -15.29 23.62
N ILE A 191 0.08 -15.60 23.36
CA ILE A 191 -1.01 -14.62 23.41
C ILE A 191 -1.16 -14.07 24.83
N ARG A 192 -1.08 -14.94 25.85
CA ARG A 192 -1.13 -14.54 27.27
C ARG A 192 0.04 -13.65 27.63
N LYS A 193 1.27 -14.07 27.33
CA LYS A 193 2.50 -13.28 27.56
C LYS A 193 2.40 -11.88 26.95
N LEU A 194 1.93 -11.78 25.70
CA LEU A 194 1.72 -10.49 25.06
C LEU A 194 0.67 -9.65 25.78
N ASN A 195 -0.49 -10.23 26.12
CA ASN A 195 -1.56 -9.51 26.80
C ASN A 195 -1.12 -8.99 28.18
N ASP A 196 -0.39 -9.79 28.94
CA ASP A 196 0.08 -9.43 30.28
C ASP A 196 1.14 -8.32 30.19
N TYR A 197 2.10 -8.44 29.27
CA TYR A 197 3.06 -7.38 28.96
C TYR A 197 2.37 -6.05 28.63
N LEU A 198 1.36 -6.08 27.75
CA LEU A 198 0.61 -4.89 27.35
C LEU A 198 -0.15 -4.26 28.53
N LYS A 199 -0.79 -5.08 29.38
CA LYS A 199 -1.49 -4.60 30.58
C LYS A 199 -0.54 -3.93 31.56
N GLU A 200 0.59 -4.56 31.87
CA GLU A 200 1.57 -4.04 32.81
C GLU A 200 2.20 -2.74 32.31
N LYS A 201 2.67 -2.72 31.06
CA LYS A 201 3.27 -1.52 30.46
C LYS A 201 2.28 -0.37 30.37
N ARG A 202 1.05 -0.63 29.96
CA ARG A 202 -0.01 0.39 29.90
C ARG A 202 -0.28 0.98 31.29
N ARG A 203 -0.41 0.12 32.31
CA ARG A 203 -0.66 0.56 33.69
C ARG A 203 0.50 1.39 34.24
N SER A 204 1.74 0.93 34.06
CA SER A 204 2.93 1.66 34.51
C SER A 204 3.01 3.03 33.85
N ALA A 205 2.93 3.08 32.52
CA ALA A 205 3.01 4.33 31.77
C ALA A 205 1.89 5.31 32.15
N PHE A 206 0.67 4.80 32.41
CA PHE A 206 -0.43 5.62 32.89
C PHE A 206 -0.16 6.23 34.27
N VAL A 207 0.28 5.41 35.24
CA VAL A 207 0.61 5.89 36.60
C VAL A 207 1.74 6.91 36.56
N ASP A 208 2.77 6.67 35.75
CA ASP A 208 3.90 7.59 35.66
C ASP A 208 3.49 8.93 35.02
N LEU A 209 2.61 8.91 34.00
CA LEU A 209 2.04 10.12 33.41
C LEU A 209 1.15 10.92 34.35
N GLN A 210 0.42 10.24 35.25
CA GLN A 210 -0.38 10.91 36.27
C GLN A 210 0.48 11.70 37.26
N LYS A 211 1.71 11.24 37.53
CA LYS A 211 2.66 11.94 38.41
C LYS A 211 3.34 13.10 37.68
N GLN A 212 3.83 12.85 36.47
CA GLN A 212 4.51 13.85 35.66
C GLN A 212 4.42 13.52 34.17
N PHE A 213 4.14 14.54 33.36
CA PHE A 213 4.14 14.38 31.90
C PHE A 213 5.54 14.01 31.38
N SER A 214 5.60 12.95 30.57
CA SER A 214 6.76 12.55 29.78
C SER A 214 6.29 12.10 28.41
N LEU A 215 6.91 12.64 27.35
CA LEU A 215 6.60 12.25 25.97
C LEU A 215 6.83 10.75 25.73
N GLU A 216 7.83 10.18 26.39
CA GLU A 216 8.15 8.77 26.29
C GLU A 216 7.04 7.91 26.89
N ASN A 217 6.63 8.19 28.13
CA ASN A 217 5.54 7.46 28.77
C ASN A 217 4.21 7.66 28.03
N TRP A 218 3.96 8.85 27.47
CA TRP A 218 2.79 9.10 26.64
C TRP A 218 2.76 8.22 25.40
N ARG A 219 3.90 8.08 24.70
CA ARG A 219 4.01 7.18 23.54
C ARG A 219 3.81 5.72 23.93
N ILE A 220 4.43 5.26 25.02
CA ILE A 220 4.27 3.90 25.53
C ILE A 220 2.79 3.63 25.84
N LEU A 221 2.12 4.55 26.54
CA LEU A 221 0.69 4.43 26.84
C LEU A 221 -0.16 4.36 25.57
N ALA A 222 0.11 5.23 24.59
CA ALA A 222 -0.62 5.25 23.32
C ALA A 222 -0.42 3.95 22.51
N GLU A 223 0.82 3.49 22.34
CA GLU A 223 1.16 2.28 21.58
C GLU A 223 0.58 1.02 22.24
N THR A 224 0.75 0.88 23.56
CA THR A 224 0.22 -0.29 24.30
C THR A 224 -1.31 -0.31 24.32
N THR A 225 -1.96 0.85 24.37
CA THR A 225 -3.42 0.98 24.25
C THR A 225 -3.89 0.57 22.85
N LEU A 226 -3.24 1.07 21.80
CA LEU A 226 -3.56 0.73 20.41
C LEU A 226 -3.43 -0.78 20.14
N ILE A 227 -2.34 -1.39 20.58
CA ILE A 227 -2.12 -2.84 20.39
C ILE A 227 -3.14 -3.65 21.20
N SER A 228 -3.48 -3.22 22.40
CA SER A 228 -4.49 -3.91 23.21
C SER A 228 -5.87 -3.83 22.58
N LEU A 229 -6.23 -2.67 22.02
CA LEU A 229 -7.47 -2.49 21.27
C LEU A 229 -7.52 -3.44 20.07
N GLN A 230 -6.41 -3.53 19.34
CA GLN A 230 -6.26 -4.42 18.20
C GLN A 230 -6.38 -5.89 18.59
N LEU A 231 -5.74 -6.31 19.69
CA LEU A 231 -5.77 -7.68 20.20
C LEU A 231 -7.19 -8.07 20.66
N PHE A 232 -7.84 -7.19 21.42
CA PHE A 232 -9.19 -7.41 21.94
C PHE A 232 -10.22 -7.57 20.81
N ASN A 233 -10.18 -6.67 19.82
CA ASN A 233 -11.11 -6.70 18.68
C ASN A 233 -10.67 -7.63 17.54
N ARG A 234 -9.46 -8.21 17.62
CA ARG A 234 -8.83 -9.03 16.56
C ARG A 234 -8.83 -8.34 15.20
N ARG A 235 -8.59 -7.02 15.19
CA ARG A 235 -8.63 -6.17 13.99
C ARG A 235 -7.25 -6.06 13.33
N ARG A 236 -7.25 -5.61 12.07
CA ARG A 236 -5.98 -5.29 11.39
C ARG A 236 -5.43 -3.97 11.93
N PRO A 237 -4.10 -3.78 11.98
CA PRO A 237 -3.49 -2.54 12.48
C PRO A 237 -4.05 -1.28 11.83
N GLY A 238 -4.27 -1.33 10.50
CA GLY A 238 -4.83 -0.22 9.76
C GLY A 238 -6.26 0.17 10.13
N GLU A 239 -7.05 -0.71 10.74
CA GLU A 239 -8.41 -0.40 11.17
C GLU A 239 -8.37 0.38 12.49
N THR A 240 -7.51 -0.03 13.42
CA THR A 240 -7.39 0.58 14.75
C THR A 240 -6.54 1.84 14.77
N GLU A 241 -5.47 1.94 13.97
CA GLU A 241 -4.57 3.11 13.94
C GLU A 241 -5.25 4.39 13.40
N ARG A 242 -6.40 4.24 12.72
CA ARG A 242 -7.10 5.32 12.01
C ARG A 242 -8.39 5.78 12.69
N VAL A 243 -8.64 5.32 13.91
CA VAL A 243 -9.78 5.77 14.72
C VAL A 243 -9.60 7.24 15.06
N LEU A 244 -10.64 8.03 14.82
CA LEU A 244 -10.65 9.45 15.14
C LEU A 244 -11.39 9.72 16.46
N ILE A 245 -11.12 10.88 17.07
CA ILE A 245 -11.82 11.31 18.30
C ILE A 245 -13.33 11.39 18.04
N GLN A 246 -13.76 11.88 16.87
CA GLN A 246 -15.16 11.91 16.48
C GLN A 246 -15.79 10.51 16.41
N ASP A 247 -15.03 9.49 16.00
CA ASP A 247 -15.51 8.11 15.94
C ASP A 247 -15.75 7.61 17.36
N PHE A 248 -14.79 7.90 18.26
CA PHE A 248 -14.91 7.58 19.69
C PHE A 248 -16.09 8.30 20.36
N GLN A 249 -16.35 9.57 20.02
CA GLN A 249 -17.47 10.34 20.56
C GLN A 249 -18.84 9.81 20.08
N ASN A 250 -18.88 9.17 18.91
CA ASN A 250 -20.07 8.50 18.38
C ASN A 250 -20.18 7.05 18.86
N PHE A 251 -19.85 6.78 20.12
CA PHE A 251 -20.03 5.46 20.70
C PHE A 251 -21.52 5.18 20.93
N GLU A 252 -21.90 3.92 20.76
CA GLU A 252 -23.23 3.41 21.04
C GLU A 252 -23.14 2.38 22.18
N SER A 253 -24.05 2.46 23.14
CA SER A 253 -24.21 1.49 24.22
C SER A 253 -25.61 0.91 24.16
N VAL A 254 -25.74 -0.39 24.41
CA VAL A 254 -27.05 -1.03 24.63
C VAL A 254 -27.23 -1.18 26.12
N THR A 255 -28.28 -0.57 26.66
CA THR A 255 -28.54 -0.50 28.10
C THR A 255 -29.91 -1.08 28.44
N ASP A 256 -30.22 -1.18 29.74
CA ASP A 256 -31.54 -1.63 30.21
C ASP A 256 -32.69 -0.71 29.70
N ASN A 257 -32.38 0.50 29.24
CA ASN A 257 -33.34 1.44 28.63
C ASN A 257 -33.74 1.03 27.20
N ASP A 258 -32.92 0.24 26.50
CA ASP A 258 -33.16 -0.26 25.16
C ASP A 258 -33.94 -1.59 25.21
N GLN A 259 -35.11 -1.56 25.87
CA GLN A 259 -35.77 -2.77 26.40
C GLN A 259 -35.90 -3.91 25.38
N ASP A 260 -36.31 -3.63 24.15
CA ASP A 260 -36.53 -4.68 23.14
C ASP A 260 -35.21 -5.33 22.70
N ILE A 261 -34.18 -4.52 22.47
CA ILE A 261 -32.87 -5.01 22.06
C ILE A 261 -32.19 -5.71 23.23
N PHE A 262 -32.17 -5.09 24.41
CA PHE A 262 -31.47 -5.63 25.58
C PHE A 262 -32.11 -6.92 26.10
N LYS A 263 -33.45 -7.03 26.12
CA LYS A 263 -34.15 -8.26 26.52
C LYS A 263 -33.99 -9.39 25.50
N SER A 264 -33.69 -9.08 24.23
CA SER A 264 -33.40 -10.10 23.22
C SER A 264 -32.00 -10.73 23.34
N LEU A 265 -31.10 -10.10 24.10
CA LEU A 265 -29.73 -10.58 24.33
C LEU A 265 -29.70 -11.72 25.35
N SER A 266 -28.75 -12.65 25.19
CA SER A 266 -28.42 -13.63 26.23
C SER A 266 -27.86 -12.96 27.48
N SER A 267 -27.90 -13.64 28.63
CA SER A 267 -27.34 -13.13 29.90
C SER A 267 -25.88 -12.68 29.78
N ASP A 268 -25.06 -13.45 29.05
CA ASP A 268 -23.65 -13.12 28.82
C ASP A 268 -23.50 -11.88 27.94
N ALA A 269 -24.35 -11.74 26.92
CA ALA A 269 -24.35 -10.58 26.04
C ALA A 269 -24.86 -9.32 26.75
N GLN A 270 -25.84 -9.44 27.64
CA GLN A 270 -26.27 -8.37 28.54
C GLN A 270 -25.13 -7.92 29.47
N GLY A 271 -24.40 -8.87 30.05
CA GLY A 271 -23.21 -8.56 30.86
C GLY A 271 -22.12 -7.84 30.06
N ALA A 272 -21.89 -8.25 28.81
CA ALA A 272 -20.96 -7.57 27.92
C ALA A 272 -21.44 -6.17 27.50
N ALA A 273 -22.73 -5.99 27.22
CA ALA A 273 -23.33 -4.72 26.83
C ALA A 273 -23.23 -3.65 27.93
N LYS A 274 -23.31 -4.06 29.20
CA LYS A 274 -23.08 -3.16 30.35
C LYS A 274 -21.62 -2.75 30.52
N LYS A 275 -20.68 -3.53 29.99
CA LYS A 275 -19.24 -3.35 30.18
C LYS A 275 -18.57 -2.58 29.05
N TYR A 276 -19.04 -2.77 27.82
CA TYR A 276 -18.37 -2.26 26.62
C TYR A 276 -19.28 -1.33 25.83
N VAL A 277 -18.66 -0.35 25.18
CA VAL A 277 -19.34 0.48 24.19
C VAL A 277 -18.90 0.11 22.78
N ARG A 278 -19.79 0.29 21.81
CA ARG A 278 -19.51 0.07 20.40
C ARG A 278 -19.12 1.38 19.74
N VAL A 279 -17.90 1.46 19.23
CA VAL A 279 -17.43 2.54 18.35
C VAL A 279 -17.42 2.05 16.92
N THR A 280 -17.86 2.89 15.98
CA THR A 280 -17.77 2.61 14.55
C THR A 280 -16.71 3.49 13.90
N CYS A 281 -15.85 2.87 13.08
CA CYS A 281 -14.78 3.58 12.39
C CYS A 281 -14.74 3.22 10.89
N ARG A 282 -13.97 3.99 10.13
CA ARG A 282 -13.81 3.77 8.69
C ARG A 282 -12.84 2.63 8.38
N GLY A 283 -13.36 1.54 7.84
CA GLY A 283 -12.61 0.44 7.26
C GLY A 283 -12.24 0.63 5.77
N LYS A 284 -11.74 -0.45 5.17
CA LYS A 284 -11.37 -0.47 3.74
C LYS A 284 -12.62 -0.25 2.87
N LEU A 285 -12.46 0.48 1.75
CA LEU A 285 -13.54 0.77 0.80
C LEU A 285 -14.76 1.47 1.44
N MET A 286 -14.53 2.40 2.37
CA MET A 286 -15.60 3.14 3.08
C MET A 286 -16.54 2.26 3.92
N ARG A 287 -16.21 1.00 4.16
CA ARG A 287 -17.02 0.13 5.00
C ARG A 287 -16.93 0.55 6.45
N THR A 288 -18.05 0.50 7.16
CA THR A 288 -18.09 0.73 8.61
C THR A 288 -17.55 -0.50 9.34
N VAL A 289 -16.65 -0.28 10.30
CA VAL A 289 -16.05 -1.33 11.12
C VAL A 289 -16.40 -1.07 12.59
N PRO A 290 -17.19 -1.95 13.23
CA PRO A 290 -17.49 -1.85 14.64
C PRO A 290 -16.33 -2.39 15.49
N MET A 291 -16.07 -1.71 16.61
CA MET A 291 -15.11 -2.11 17.63
C MET A 291 -15.73 -1.90 19.01
N LEU A 292 -15.36 -2.77 19.93
CA LEU A 292 -15.70 -2.68 21.35
C LEU A 292 -14.56 -2.02 22.10
N LEU A 293 -14.91 -1.08 22.98
CA LEU A 293 -14.02 -0.40 23.92
C LEU A 293 -14.44 -0.71 25.36
#